data_AF-A0A2P2JMX1-F1
#
_entry.id   AF-A0A2P2JMX1-F1
#
_cell.length_a   1.000
_cell.length_b   1.000
_cell.length_c   1.000
_cell.angle_alpha   90.00
_cell.angle_beta   90.00
_cell.angle_gamma   90.00
#
_symmetry.space_group_name_H-M   'P 1'
#
loop_
_entity.id
_entity.type
_entity.pdbx_description
1 polymer ?
#
loop_
_entity_poly.entity_id
_entity_poly.type
_entity_poly.pdbx_seq_one_letter_code
_entity_poly.pdbx_strand_id
1 'polypeptide(L)'
;MLGRGERMEFNLSCKNNKEAAHQSMLLCCKLFISESHNRTALDSIERAARLDPETVIVNKFEDRAYNRVSYTLVSYVVLDATGSAIYSPLHQTVLAMAEAAYPAINLELHAGAHPRLGVVDDIVFHPLARASLDEAAWLAKTVAEDIGSRFQGQYHKCFCHSILFIGLCLFFFF
;
A
#
# COMPACT_ATOMS: atom_id res chain seq x y z
N MET A 1 26.61 9.44 50.90
CA MET A 1 26.66 8.50 49.75
C MET A 1 25.29 8.48 49.09
N LEU A 2 25.29 8.37 47.76
CA LEU A 2 24.16 8.31 46.82
C LEU A 2 23.07 7.31 47.24
N GLY A 3 21.80 7.36 46.80
CA GLY A 3 21.15 8.15 45.75
C GLY A 3 19.66 7.76 45.59
N ARG A 4 19.03 8.44 44.64
CA ARG A 4 17.62 8.52 44.22
C ARG A 4 16.86 7.21 43.96
N GLY A 5 15.53 7.29 44.06
CA GLY A 5 14.58 6.36 43.46
C GLY A 5 13.14 6.88 43.50
N GLU A 6 12.81 7.89 42.68
CA GLU A 6 11.44 8.34 42.42
C GLU A 6 10.67 7.28 41.63
N ARG A 7 9.49 6.88 42.11
CA ARG A 7 8.54 6.04 41.37
C ARG A 7 7.40 6.95 40.92
N MET A 8 7.48 7.46 39.69
CA MET A 8 6.37 8.18 39.06
C MET A 8 5.29 7.18 38.65
N GLU A 9 4.11 7.33 39.23
CA GLU A 9 2.88 6.66 38.79
C GLU A 9 2.51 7.15 37.39
N PHE A 10 2.40 6.20 36.47
CA PHE A 10 1.87 6.41 35.13
C PHE A 10 0.34 6.61 35.22
N ASN A 11 -0.09 7.86 35.19
CA ASN A 11 -1.47 8.22 34.92
C ASN A 11 -1.49 9.28 33.82
N LEU A 12 -1.82 8.89 32.60
CA LEU A 12 -2.23 9.87 31.58
C LEU A 12 -3.52 9.41 30.90
N SER A 13 -4.61 9.94 31.44
CA SER A 13 -5.98 9.87 30.96
C SER A 13 -6.15 10.60 29.61
N CYS A 14 -6.70 9.88 28.63
CA CYS A 14 -7.67 10.28 27.59
C CYS A 14 -7.77 11.76 27.11
N LYS A 15 -6.65 12.46 26.86
CA LYS A 15 -6.64 13.77 26.16
C LYS A 15 -5.88 13.79 24.82
N ASN A 16 -5.25 12.69 24.40
CA ASN A 16 -4.18 12.72 23.38
C ASN A 16 -4.58 12.42 21.91
N ASN A 17 -5.84 12.12 21.58
CA ASN A 17 -6.15 11.61 20.23
C ASN A 17 -6.15 12.67 19.12
N LYS A 18 -6.35 13.96 19.43
CA LYS A 18 -6.37 15.02 18.39
C LYS A 18 -4.98 15.57 18.06
N GLU A 19 -4.07 15.62 19.03
CA GLU A 19 -2.69 16.10 18.82
C GLU A 19 -1.78 15.02 18.18
N ALA A 20 -1.97 13.75 18.54
CA ALA A 20 -1.22 12.64 17.93
C ALA A 20 -1.50 12.51 16.41
N ALA A 21 -2.75 12.71 15.98
CA ALA A 21 -3.13 12.69 14.57
C ALA A 21 -2.48 13.82 13.75
N HIS A 22 -2.17 14.97 14.38
CA HIS A 22 -1.50 16.10 13.72
C HIS A 22 0.03 15.90 13.63
N GLN A 23 0.58 14.86 14.25
CA GLN A 23 2.01 14.56 14.23
C GLN A 23 2.37 13.28 13.46
N SER A 24 1.39 12.51 12.99
CA SER A 24 1.63 11.25 12.28
C SER A 24 2.18 11.48 10.87
N MET A 25 3.21 10.72 10.50
CA MET A 25 3.65 10.57 9.11
C MET A 25 2.86 9.43 8.49
N LEU A 26 2.08 9.74 7.46
CA LEU A 26 1.19 8.78 6.83
C LEU A 26 1.58 8.62 5.37
N LEU A 27 1.44 7.41 4.85
CA LEU A 27 1.54 7.12 3.43
C LEU A 27 0.18 6.63 2.96
N CYS A 28 -0.11 6.89 1.68
CA CYS A 28 -1.26 6.36 0.97
C CYS A 28 -0.80 5.50 -0.18
N CYS A 29 -1.40 4.33 -0.36
CA CYS A 29 -1.24 3.51 -1.54
C CYS A 29 -2.55 3.46 -2.33
N LYS A 30 -2.50 3.84 -3.60
CA LYS A 30 -3.55 3.53 -4.57
C LYS A 30 -3.16 2.28 -5.35
N LEU A 31 -3.89 1.21 -5.10
CA LEU A 31 -3.70 -0.08 -5.75
C LEU A 31 -4.81 -0.29 -6.78
N PHE A 32 -4.44 -0.59 -8.02
CA PHE A 32 -5.36 -0.83 -9.10
C PHE A 32 -5.33 -2.29 -9.54
N ILE A 33 -6.49 -2.93 -9.56
CA ILE A 33 -6.66 -4.33 -9.95
C ILE A 33 -7.59 -4.41 -11.15
N SER A 34 -7.20 -5.19 -12.16
CA SER A 34 -7.95 -5.45 -13.39
C SER A 34 -9.10 -6.45 -13.13
N GLU A 35 -10.02 -6.12 -12.23
CA GLU A 35 -11.23 -6.88 -11.93
C GLU A 35 -12.25 -6.01 -11.18
N SER A 36 -13.54 -6.17 -11.45
CA SER A 36 -14.65 -5.48 -10.75
C SER A 36 -15.94 -6.31 -10.66
N HIS A 37 -16.00 -7.42 -11.39
CA HIS A 37 -17.17 -8.30 -11.53
C HIS A 37 -17.08 -9.51 -10.59
N ASN A 38 -15.93 -10.17 -10.51
CA ASN A 38 -15.73 -11.36 -9.70
C ASN A 38 -15.64 -11.01 -8.20
N ARG A 39 -16.80 -11.07 -7.51
CA ARG A 39 -16.91 -10.74 -6.08
C ARG A 39 -16.02 -11.61 -5.21
N THR A 40 -15.93 -12.90 -5.48
CA THR A 40 -15.09 -13.83 -4.70
C THR A 40 -13.61 -13.44 -4.76
N ALA A 41 -13.12 -13.01 -5.92
CA ALA A 41 -11.75 -12.52 -6.07
C ALA A 41 -11.55 -11.21 -5.29
N LEU A 42 -12.47 -10.25 -5.45
CA LEU A 42 -12.42 -8.96 -4.74
C LEU A 42 -12.45 -9.15 -3.21
N ASP A 43 -13.33 -10.00 -2.71
CA ASP A 43 -13.45 -10.31 -1.29
C ASP A 43 -12.18 -10.98 -0.75
N SER A 44 -11.52 -11.82 -1.55
CA SER A 44 -10.23 -12.41 -1.17
C SER A 44 -9.12 -11.36 -1.06
N ILE A 45 -9.06 -10.43 -2.00
CA ILE A 45 -8.09 -9.32 -2.00
C ILE A 45 -8.34 -8.39 -0.81
N GLU A 46 -9.59 -8.02 -0.55
CA GLU A 46 -9.94 -7.17 0.60
C GLU A 46 -9.66 -7.86 1.95
N ARG A 47 -9.89 -9.18 2.04
CA ARG A 47 -9.51 -9.95 3.24
C ARG A 47 -8.02 -9.92 3.47
N ALA A 48 -7.20 -10.04 2.42
CA ALA A 48 -5.75 -9.94 2.52
C ALA A 48 -5.33 -8.57 3.07
N ALA A 49 -5.98 -7.49 2.64
CA ALA A 49 -5.72 -6.15 3.16
C ALA A 49 -6.02 -6.03 4.67
N ARG A 50 -7.11 -6.67 5.12
CA ARG A 50 -7.59 -6.63 6.51
C ARG A 50 -6.80 -7.55 7.46
N LEU A 51 -5.83 -8.31 6.97
CA LEU A 51 -4.94 -9.11 7.83
C LEU A 51 -4.06 -8.22 8.71
N ASP A 52 -3.73 -7.03 8.22
CA ASP A 52 -2.95 -6.02 8.93
C ASP A 52 -3.90 -4.94 9.47
N PRO A 53 -4.15 -4.87 10.80
CA PRO A 53 -5.05 -3.88 11.37
C PRO A 53 -4.47 -2.46 11.34
N GLU A 54 -3.17 -2.29 11.05
CA GLU A 54 -2.51 -0.99 10.96
C GLU A 54 -2.65 -0.36 9.58
N THR A 55 -3.12 -1.10 8.57
CA THR A 55 -3.46 -0.56 7.25
C THR A 55 -4.97 -0.47 7.07
N VAL A 56 -5.46 0.72 6.70
CA VAL A 56 -6.89 0.98 6.54
C VAL A 56 -7.23 1.20 5.07
N ILE A 57 -8.21 0.47 4.54
CA ILE A 57 -8.86 0.83 3.27
C ILE A 57 -9.76 2.03 3.53
N VAL A 58 -9.36 3.22 3.07
CA VAL A 58 -10.13 4.46 3.23
C VAL A 58 -11.11 4.69 2.09
N ASN A 59 -10.86 4.08 0.93
CA ASN A 59 -11.75 4.16 -0.22
C ASN A 59 -11.63 2.91 -1.10
N LYS A 60 -12.76 2.50 -1.67
CA LYS A 60 -12.87 1.51 -2.73
C LYS A 60 -13.69 2.13 -3.86
N PHE A 61 -13.12 2.18 -5.06
CA PHE A 61 -13.84 2.62 -6.24
C PHE A 61 -13.85 1.51 -7.28
N GLU A 62 -15.06 1.04 -7.60
CA GLU A 62 -15.31 -0.03 -8.55
C GLU A 62 -15.87 0.52 -9.85
N ASP A 63 -15.17 0.30 -10.95
CA ASP A 63 -15.63 0.67 -12.29
C ASP A 63 -15.93 -0.58 -13.11
N ARG A 64 -17.23 -0.86 -13.28
CA ARG A 64 -17.71 -2.01 -14.05
C ARG A 64 -17.47 -1.89 -15.55
N ALA A 65 -17.55 -0.68 -16.10
CA ALA A 65 -17.31 -0.47 -17.53
C ALA A 65 -15.83 -0.71 -17.87
N TYR A 66 -14.94 -0.27 -16.98
CA TYR A 66 -13.50 -0.46 -17.11
C TYR A 66 -13.04 -1.86 -16.70
N ASN A 67 -13.90 -2.60 -16.01
CA ASN A 67 -13.58 -3.82 -15.31
C ASN A 67 -12.31 -3.70 -14.45
N ARG A 68 -12.29 -2.66 -13.62
CA ARG A 68 -11.14 -2.26 -12.80
C ARG A 68 -11.64 -1.76 -11.45
N VAL A 69 -10.95 -2.14 -10.38
CA VAL A 69 -11.16 -1.61 -9.04
C VAL A 69 -9.91 -0.87 -8.58
N SER A 70 -10.10 0.20 -7.82
CA SER A 70 -9.03 0.86 -7.09
C SER A 70 -9.30 0.82 -5.58
N TYR A 71 -8.26 0.50 -4.83
CA TYR A 71 -8.25 0.56 -3.37
C TYR A 71 -7.32 1.68 -2.94
N THR A 72 -7.80 2.54 -2.05
CA THR A 72 -6.98 3.55 -1.38
C THR A 72 -6.70 3.07 0.03
N LEU A 73 -5.45 2.75 0.30
CA LEU A 73 -4.94 2.24 1.57
C LEU A 73 -4.15 3.34 2.27
N VAL A 74 -4.28 3.46 3.59
CA VAL A 74 -3.50 4.42 4.39
C VAL A 74 -2.91 3.71 5.60
N SER A 75 -1.64 3.99 5.90
CA SER A 75 -0.98 3.61 7.14
C SER A 75 0.14 4.60 7.47
N TYR A 76 0.83 4.38 8.59
CA TYR A 76 1.97 5.19 8.99
C TYR A 76 3.28 4.73 8.33
N VAL A 77 4.28 5.59 8.41
CA VAL A 77 5.68 5.27 8.11
C VAL A 77 6.55 5.63 9.31
N VAL A 78 7.50 4.75 9.61
CA VAL A 78 8.47 4.91 10.68
C VAL A 78 9.82 5.29 10.09
N LEU A 79 10.41 6.33 10.66
CA LEU A 79 11.78 6.75 10.37
C LEU A 79 12.70 6.31 11.51
N ASP A 80 13.95 6.05 11.18
CA ASP A 80 15.01 5.86 12.17
C ASP A 80 15.49 7.21 12.77
N ALA A 81 16.50 7.14 13.65
CA ALA A 81 17.07 8.33 14.29
C ALA A 81 17.75 9.30 13.30
N THR A 82 18.05 8.86 12.08
CA THR A 82 18.64 9.67 11.01
C THR A 82 17.59 10.31 10.10
N GLY A 83 16.31 9.96 10.28
CA GLY A 83 15.22 10.39 9.42
C GLY A 83 15.02 9.50 8.18
N SER A 84 15.64 8.32 8.14
CA SER A 84 15.49 7.37 7.02
C SER A 84 14.30 6.44 7.24
N ALA A 85 13.49 6.22 6.21
CA ALA A 85 12.36 5.30 6.30
C ALA A 85 12.82 3.86 6.46
N ILE A 86 12.25 3.17 7.45
CA ILE A 86 12.63 1.79 7.79
C ILE A 86 11.44 0.83 7.78
N TYR A 87 10.22 1.33 7.96
CA TYR A 87 9.06 0.46 8.08
C TYR A 87 7.75 1.17 7.72
N SER A 88 6.87 0.46 7.03
CA SER A 88 5.45 0.81 6.89
C SER A 88 4.62 -0.46 6.76
N PRO A 89 3.49 -0.59 7.49
CA PRO A 89 2.54 -1.69 7.33
C PRO A 89 1.99 -1.85 5.90
N LEU A 90 1.95 -0.74 5.14
CA LEU A 90 1.55 -0.76 3.72
C LEU A 90 2.38 -1.72 2.87
N HIS A 91 3.66 -1.92 3.21
CA HIS A 91 4.53 -2.82 2.46
C HIS A 91 3.96 -4.23 2.41
N GLN A 92 3.76 -4.86 3.57
CA GLN A 92 3.25 -6.24 3.61
C GLN A 92 1.79 -6.32 3.15
N THR A 93 0.99 -5.29 3.43
CA THR A 93 -0.40 -5.25 3.01
C THR A 93 -0.54 -5.27 1.48
N VAL A 94 0.23 -4.44 0.76
CA VAL A 94 0.21 -4.41 -0.70
C VAL A 94 0.68 -5.74 -1.30
N LEU A 95 1.73 -6.35 -0.74
CA LEU A 95 2.20 -7.66 -1.17
C LEU A 95 1.15 -8.75 -0.98
N ALA A 96 0.47 -8.78 0.17
CA ALA A 96 -0.58 -9.76 0.45
C ALA A 96 -1.78 -9.59 -0.49
N MET A 97 -2.17 -8.35 -0.79
CA MET A 97 -3.22 -8.06 -1.76
C MET A 97 -2.83 -8.51 -3.18
N ALA A 98 -1.59 -8.26 -3.60
CA ALA A 98 -1.08 -8.72 -4.89
C ALA A 98 -1.03 -10.25 -4.97
N GLU A 99 -0.53 -10.90 -3.91
CA GLU A 99 -0.49 -12.37 -3.79
C GLU A 99 -1.87 -13.00 -3.86
N ALA A 100 -2.88 -12.37 -3.26
CA ALA A 100 -4.27 -12.81 -3.36
C ALA A 100 -4.87 -12.57 -4.76
N ALA A 101 -4.46 -11.51 -5.45
CA ALA A 101 -5.00 -11.13 -6.75
C ALA A 101 -4.52 -12.04 -7.89
N TYR A 102 -3.21 -12.31 -7.96
CA TYR A 102 -2.62 -13.05 -9.08
C TYR A 102 -3.23 -14.44 -9.37
N PRO A 103 -3.48 -15.32 -8.38
CA PRO A 103 -4.12 -16.60 -8.63
C PRO A 103 -5.65 -16.48 -8.83
N ALA A 104 -6.28 -15.44 -8.30
CA ALA A 104 -7.74 -15.28 -8.31
C ALA A 104 -8.29 -14.70 -9.63
N ILE A 105 -7.44 -14.04 -10.42
CA ILE A 105 -7.85 -13.34 -11.64
C ILE A 105 -7.20 -13.99 -12.86
N ASN A 106 -8.01 -14.30 -13.88
CA ASN A 106 -7.54 -14.77 -15.17
C ASN A 106 -7.68 -13.66 -16.22
N LEU A 107 -6.55 -13.08 -16.64
CA LEU A 107 -6.55 -12.01 -17.64
C LEU A 107 -6.96 -12.47 -19.05
N GLU A 108 -6.84 -13.75 -19.38
CA GLU A 108 -7.29 -14.27 -20.69
C GLU A 108 -8.81 -14.14 -20.87
N LEU A 109 -9.53 -14.14 -19.75
CA LEU A 109 -10.99 -13.95 -19.70
C LEU A 109 -11.39 -12.50 -19.38
N HIS A 110 -10.40 -11.62 -19.16
CA HIS A 110 -10.67 -10.23 -18.78
C HIS A 110 -11.10 -9.40 -19.98
N ALA A 111 -12.32 -8.87 -19.89
CA ALA A 111 -12.86 -7.87 -20.80
C ALA A 111 -13.26 -6.62 -20.01
N GLY A 112 -12.78 -5.45 -20.45
CA GLY A 112 -13.06 -4.15 -19.87
C GLY A 112 -12.60 -3.05 -20.82
N ALA A 113 -13.20 -1.85 -20.73
CA ALA A 113 -12.86 -0.74 -21.62
C ALA A 113 -11.52 -0.04 -21.30
N HIS A 114 -10.93 -0.31 -20.13
CA HIS A 114 -9.67 0.29 -19.71
C HIS A 114 -8.47 -0.53 -20.19
N PRO A 115 -7.46 0.08 -20.85
CA PRO A 115 -6.19 -0.59 -21.16
C PRO A 115 -5.52 -1.10 -19.88
N ARG A 116 -4.94 -2.30 -19.91
CA ARG A 116 -4.33 -2.93 -18.74
C ARG A 116 -3.08 -3.69 -19.13
N LEU A 117 -2.13 -3.75 -18.21
CA LEU A 117 -0.82 -4.39 -18.37
C LEU A 117 -0.69 -5.64 -17.48
N GLY A 118 -1.51 -5.77 -16.44
CA GLY A 118 -1.46 -6.91 -15.52
C GLY A 118 -2.70 -7.06 -14.64
N VAL A 119 -2.69 -8.11 -13.81
CA VAL A 119 -3.72 -8.35 -12.78
C VAL A 119 -3.70 -7.20 -11.78
N VAL A 120 -2.52 -6.93 -11.24
CA VAL A 120 -2.19 -5.69 -10.56
C VAL A 120 -1.61 -4.76 -11.62
N ASP A 121 -2.31 -3.67 -11.89
CA ASP A 121 -2.01 -2.80 -13.03
C ASP A 121 -1.11 -1.63 -12.61
N ASP A 122 -1.52 -0.92 -11.54
CA ASP A 122 -0.77 0.20 -10.97
C ASP A 122 -0.70 0.07 -9.44
N ILE A 123 0.46 0.43 -8.88
CA ILE A 123 0.67 0.62 -7.45
C ILE A 123 1.32 1.99 -7.27
N VAL A 124 0.60 2.93 -6.64
CA VAL A 124 1.05 4.32 -6.51
C VAL A 124 1.09 4.72 -5.06
N PHE A 125 2.25 5.16 -4.58
CA PHE A 125 2.43 5.66 -3.23
C PHE A 125 2.44 7.18 -3.20
N HIS A 126 1.71 7.76 -2.25
CA HIS A 126 1.60 9.20 -2.05
C HIS A 126 1.93 9.54 -0.59
N PRO A 127 2.75 10.55 -0.33
CA PRO A 127 2.88 11.08 1.02
C PRO A 127 1.57 11.72 1.48
N LEU A 128 1.22 11.50 2.75
CA LEU A 128 0.12 12.16 3.43
C LEU A 128 0.62 12.79 4.74
N ALA A 129 -0.10 13.81 5.19
CA ALA A 129 0.23 14.54 6.41
C ALA A 129 1.68 15.05 6.40
N ARG A 130 2.54 14.51 7.27
CA ARG A 130 3.94 14.94 7.43
C ARG A 130 4.97 14.10 6.68
N ALA A 131 4.54 13.04 5.98
CA ALA A 131 5.46 12.27 5.14
C ALA A 131 5.89 13.11 3.92
N SER A 132 7.08 12.84 3.40
CA SER A 132 7.62 13.46 2.19
C SER A 132 7.63 12.48 1.01
N LEU A 133 8.01 12.98 -0.16
CA LEU A 133 8.16 12.15 -1.35
C LEU A 133 9.25 11.09 -1.18
N ASP A 134 10.25 11.32 -0.33
CA ASP A 134 11.34 10.37 -0.11
C ASP A 134 10.83 9.11 0.60
N GLU A 135 9.95 9.22 1.60
CA GLU A 135 9.32 8.05 2.24
C GLU A 135 8.41 7.28 1.28
N ALA A 136 7.66 7.99 0.43
CA ALA A 136 6.81 7.36 -0.57
C ALA A 136 7.65 6.62 -1.63
N ALA A 137 8.75 7.24 -2.10
CA ALA A 137 9.67 6.64 -3.05
C ALA A 137 10.44 5.45 -2.46
N TRP A 138 10.81 5.52 -1.19
CA TRP A 138 11.39 4.39 -0.46
C TRP A 138 10.43 3.19 -0.48
N LEU A 139 9.19 3.39 -0.05
CA LEU A 139 8.20 2.32 0.00
C LEU A 139 7.93 1.74 -1.39
N ALA A 140 7.84 2.59 -2.41
CA ALA A 140 7.65 2.16 -3.79
C ALA A 140 8.78 1.25 -4.28
N LYS A 141 10.03 1.60 -3.99
CA LYS A 141 11.20 0.77 -4.35
C LYS A 141 11.19 -0.56 -3.60
N THR A 142 10.96 -0.54 -2.30
CA THR A 142 10.94 -1.77 -1.47
C THR A 142 9.83 -2.73 -1.93
N VAL A 143 8.63 -2.22 -2.20
CA VAL A 143 7.52 -3.05 -2.72
C VAL A 143 7.85 -3.60 -4.10
N ALA A 144 8.46 -2.80 -4.99
CA ALA A 144 8.84 -3.23 -6.33
C ALA A 144 9.89 -4.36 -6.30
N GLU A 145 10.90 -4.25 -5.44
CA GLU A 145 11.92 -5.27 -5.23
C GLU A 145 11.30 -6.60 -4.74
N ASP A 146 10.38 -6.53 -3.77
CA ASP A 146 9.71 -7.72 -3.23
C ASP A 146 8.75 -8.36 -4.25
N ILE A 147 7.97 -7.57 -5.00
CA ILE A 147 7.13 -8.10 -6.09
C ILE A 147 8.01 -8.75 -7.15
N GLY A 148 9.08 -8.05 -7.54
CA GLY A 148 10.02 -8.49 -8.55
C GLY A 148 10.80 -9.75 -8.16
N SER A 149 10.93 -10.07 -6.87
CA SER A 149 11.59 -11.30 -6.40
C SER A 149 10.60 -12.44 -6.11
N ARG A 150 9.42 -12.15 -5.55
CA ARG A 150 8.43 -13.17 -5.15
C ARG A 150 7.63 -13.74 -6.32
N PHE A 151 7.35 -12.93 -7.35
CA PHE A 151 6.45 -13.31 -8.44
C PHE A 151 7.16 -13.66 -9.76
N GLN A 152 8.47 -13.93 -9.72
CA GLN A 152 9.28 -14.30 -10.90
C GLN A 152 8.83 -15.58 -11.63
N GLY A 153 7.94 -16.38 -11.06
CA GLY A 153 7.39 -17.57 -11.75
C GLY A 153 6.11 -17.29 -12.54
N GLN A 154 5.47 -16.14 -12.33
CA GLN A 154 4.12 -15.84 -12.82
C GLN A 154 4.14 -14.93 -14.07
N TYR A 155 5.30 -14.76 -14.70
CA TYR A 155 5.52 -13.95 -15.91
C TYR A 155 4.65 -14.34 -17.12
N HIS A 156 4.05 -15.53 -17.12
CA HIS A 156 3.08 -15.90 -18.16
C HIS A 156 1.71 -15.20 -18.03
N LYS A 157 1.40 -14.65 -16.85
CA LYS A 157 0.20 -13.84 -16.56
C LYS A 157 0.51 -12.35 -16.28
N CYS A 158 1.79 -12.02 -16.14
CA CYS A 158 2.31 -10.69 -15.89
C CYS A 158 3.24 -10.29 -17.03
N PHE A 159 2.70 -10.06 -18.22
CA PHE A 159 3.49 -9.44 -19.27
C PHE A 159 3.48 -7.93 -19.06
N CYS A 160 4.40 -7.42 -18.23
CA CYS A 160 4.81 -6.05 -18.44
C CYS A 160 6.22 -5.72 -17.98
N HIS A 161 6.98 -5.14 -18.91
CA HIS A 161 8.19 -4.34 -18.74
C HIS A 161 8.01 -3.11 -17.80
N SER A 162 6.89 -3.01 -17.08
CA SER A 162 6.48 -1.81 -16.31
C SER A 162 6.92 -1.80 -14.86
N ILE A 163 7.69 -2.77 -14.38
CA ILE A 163 8.46 -2.56 -13.14
C ILE A 163 9.39 -1.34 -13.29
N LEU A 164 9.70 -0.93 -14.53
CA LEU A 164 10.43 0.30 -14.85
C LEU A 164 9.57 1.59 -14.90
N PHE A 165 8.24 1.54 -14.71
CA PHE A 165 7.39 2.74 -14.69
C PHE A 165 7.09 3.28 -13.28
N ILE A 166 7.65 2.66 -12.24
CA ILE A 166 7.61 3.21 -10.87
C ILE A 166 8.49 4.47 -10.75
N GLY A 167 9.34 4.75 -11.75
CA GLY A 167 10.22 5.93 -11.78
C GLY A 167 9.71 7.17 -12.54
N LEU A 168 8.60 7.13 -13.30
CA LEU A 168 8.28 8.21 -14.25
C LEU A 168 6.98 8.99 -14.00
N CYS A 169 6.07 8.54 -13.13
CA CYS A 169 4.91 9.38 -12.75
C CYS A 169 5.25 10.48 -11.72
N LEU A 170 6.50 10.55 -11.25
CA LEU A 170 7.02 11.67 -10.45
C LEU A 170 7.15 12.98 -11.24
N PHE A 171 6.93 13.00 -12.56
CA PHE A 171 7.19 14.17 -13.41
C PHE A 171 5.98 14.96 -13.93
N PHE A 172 4.73 14.59 -13.59
CA PHE A 172 3.55 15.27 -14.18
C PHE A 172 2.53 15.89 -13.21
N PHE A 173 2.85 16.00 -11.92
CA PHE A 173 2.06 16.80 -10.98
C PHE A 173 2.96 17.69 -10.10
N PHE A 174 3.69 18.60 -10.75
CA PHE A 174 4.12 19.89 -10.19
C PHE A 174 4.20 20.91 -11.33
#